data_AF-A0A536ZTC2-F1
#
_entry.id   AF-A0A536ZTC2-F1
#
_cell.length_a   1.000
_cell.length_b   1.000
_cell.length_c   1.000
_cell.angle_alpha   90.00
_cell.angle_beta   90.00
_cell.angle_gamma   90.00
#
_symmetry.space_group_name_H-M   'P 1'
#
loop_
_entity.id
_entity.type
_entity.pdbx_description
1 polymer ?
#
loop_
_entity_poly.entity_id
_entity_poly.type
_entity_poly.pdbx_seq_one_letter_code
_entity_poly.pdbx_strand_id
1 'polypeptide(L)'
;MRARVGVVQAGLWTLCVLALLATAGCATISPPQPWEKGQLAKREMQFDADPLDAKATQHIYTSKEGAGGGYGIGGGGCGCN
;
A
#
# COMPACT_ATOMS: atom_id res chain seq x y z
N MET A 1 -13.19 -47.98 -4.16
CA MET A 1 -13.67 -46.65 -3.71
C MET A 1 -12.60 -45.86 -2.95
N ARG A 2 -11.87 -46.45 -1.99
CA ARG A 2 -10.78 -45.79 -1.24
C ARG A 2 -9.67 -45.14 -2.10
N ALA A 3 -9.23 -45.77 -3.19
CA ALA A 3 -8.19 -45.21 -4.06
C ALA A 3 -8.62 -43.92 -4.80
N ARG A 4 -9.91 -43.81 -5.18
CA ARG A 4 -10.45 -42.59 -5.83
C ARG A 4 -10.55 -41.42 -4.85
N VAL A 5 -10.91 -41.70 -3.60
CA VAL A 5 -10.96 -40.71 -2.51
C VAL A 5 -9.56 -40.17 -2.18
N GLY A 6 -8.54 -41.03 -2.15
CA GLY A 6 -7.14 -40.62 -1.92
C GLY A 6 -6.57 -39.73 -3.03
N VAL A 7 -6.90 -40.02 -4.30
CA VAL A 7 -6.46 -39.19 -5.45
C VAL A 7 -7.14 -37.82 -5.46
N VAL A 8 -8.44 -37.75 -5.13
CA VAL A 8 -9.18 -36.48 -5.04
C VAL A 8 -8.65 -35.63 -3.86
N GLN A 9 -8.35 -36.26 -2.72
CA GLN A 9 -7.81 -35.56 -1.56
C GLN A 9 -6.38 -35.03 -1.82
N ALA A 10 -5.53 -35.83 -2.47
CA ALA A 10 -4.21 -35.37 -2.89
C ALA A 10 -4.29 -34.22 -3.91
N GLY A 11 -5.18 -34.30 -4.90
CA GLY A 11 -5.38 -33.24 -5.89
C GLY A 11 -5.87 -31.92 -5.27
N LEU A 12 -6.76 -31.98 -4.28
CA LEU A 12 -7.25 -30.82 -3.55
C LEU A 12 -6.13 -30.13 -2.77
N TRP A 13 -5.26 -30.91 -2.12
CA TRP A 13 -4.13 -30.37 -1.36
C TRP A 13 -3.11 -29.69 -2.28
N THR A 14 -2.82 -30.29 -3.43
CA THR A 14 -1.94 -29.69 -4.45
C THR A 14 -2.51 -28.36 -4.96
N LEU A 15 -3.81 -28.28 -5.22
CA LEU A 15 -4.49 -27.05 -5.63
C LEU A 15 -4.45 -25.96 -4.54
N CYS A 16 -4.68 -26.33 -3.28
CA CYS A 16 -4.59 -25.39 -2.16
C CYS A 16 -3.17 -24.82 -1.99
N VAL A 17 -2.14 -25.65 -2.11
CA VAL A 17 -0.74 -25.21 -2.04
C VAL A 17 -0.42 -24.26 -3.19
N LEU A 18 -0.84 -24.59 -4.42
CA LEU A 18 -0.65 -23.73 -5.59
C LEU A 18 -1.34 -22.37 -5.45
N ALA A 19 -2.55 -22.34 -4.90
CA ALA A 19 -3.29 -21.10 -4.65
C ALA A 19 -2.61 -20.20 -3.61
N LEU A 20 -2.02 -20.78 -2.56
CA LEU A 20 -1.26 -20.05 -1.53
C LEU A 20 0.05 -19.48 -2.09
N LEU A 21 0.72 -20.21 -2.98
CA LEU A 21 1.93 -19.73 -3.66
C LEU A 21 1.63 -18.59 -4.65
N ALA A 22 0.46 -18.60 -5.29
CA ALA A 22 0.05 -17.57 -6.24
C ALA A 22 -0.25 -16.20 -5.58
N THR A 23 -0.60 -16.18 -4.29
CA THR A 23 -0.84 -14.95 -3.53
C THR A 23 0.38 -14.49 -2.72
N ALA A 24 1.50 -15.23 -2.78
CA ALA A 24 2.76 -14.80 -2.19
C ALA A 24 3.32 -13.63 -3.01
N GLY A 25 2.97 -12.40 -2.61
CA GLY A 25 3.55 -11.18 -3.16
C GLY A 25 5.02 -11.01 -2.77
N CYS A 26 5.64 -9.92 -3.21
CA CYS A 26 7.06 -9.58 -2.93
C CYS A 26 7.34 -9.17 -1.47
N ALA A 27 6.91 -9.99 -0.50
CA ALA A 27 7.15 -9.76 0.92
C ALA A 27 8.62 -9.98 1.33
N THR A 28 9.47 -10.45 0.41
CA THR A 28 10.91 -10.68 0.63
C THR A 28 11.77 -9.45 0.40
N ILE A 29 11.19 -8.34 -0.05
CA ILE A 29 11.91 -7.07 -0.22
C ILE A 29 12.00 -6.40 1.15
N SER A 30 13.22 -6.18 1.63
CA SER A 30 13.42 -5.37 2.84
C SER A 30 12.90 -3.96 2.61
N PRO A 31 12.08 -3.40 3.52
CA PRO A 31 11.63 -2.02 3.38
C PRO A 31 12.84 -1.08 3.36
N PRO A 32 12.81 -0.01 2.55
CA PRO A 32 13.91 0.94 2.47
C PRO A 32 14.13 1.60 3.83
N GLN A 33 15.39 1.86 4.15
CA GLN A 33 15.77 2.49 5.40
C GLN A 33 15.21 3.93 5.44
N PRO A 34 14.89 4.49 6.62
CA PRO A 34 14.24 5.79 6.72
C PRO A 34 14.91 6.92 5.93
N TRP A 35 16.25 6.92 5.86
CA TRP A 35 17.07 7.89 5.14
C TRP A 35 17.13 7.67 3.62
N GLU A 36 16.82 6.48 3.13
CA GLU A 36 16.77 6.18 1.68
C GLU A 36 15.52 6.78 1.02
N LYS A 37 14.50 7.12 1.82
CA LYS A 37 13.24 7.70 1.35
C LYS A 37 13.36 9.15 0.85
N GLY A 38 14.49 9.83 1.07
CA GLY A 38 14.69 11.20 0.59
C GLY A 38 14.60 11.33 -0.94
N GLN A 39 14.97 10.28 -1.69
CA GLN A 39 14.85 10.24 -3.15
C GLN A 39 13.39 10.18 -3.64
N LEU A 40 12.47 9.69 -2.80
CA LEU A 40 11.03 9.59 -3.11
C LEU A 40 10.25 10.86 -2.71
N ALA A 41 10.93 11.87 -2.16
CA ALA A 41 10.33 13.11 -1.67
C ALA A 41 10.43 14.28 -2.65
N LYS A 42 10.82 14.03 -3.91
CA LYS A 42 11.01 15.10 -4.90
C LYS A 42 9.69 15.81 -5.18
N ARG A 43 9.76 17.11 -5.48
CA ARG A 43 8.56 17.94 -5.71
C ARG A 43 7.77 17.45 -6.92
N GLU A 44 8.47 16.91 -7.92
CA GLU A 44 7.89 16.36 -9.15
C GLU A 44 7.20 15.01 -8.95
N MET A 45 7.39 14.36 -7.80
CA MET A 45 6.75 13.10 -7.44
C MET A 45 5.48 13.30 -6.58
N GLN A 46 5.14 14.55 -6.25
CA GLN A 46 3.92 14.85 -5.52
C GLN A 46 2.69 14.70 -6.43
N PHE A 47 1.59 14.19 -5.87
CA PHE A 47 0.32 14.07 -6.58
C PHE A 47 -0.28 15.44 -6.94
N ASP A 48 0.02 16.45 -6.13
CA ASP A 48 -0.45 17.79 -6.34
C ASP A 48 0.58 18.63 -7.10
N ALA A 49 0.12 19.30 -8.14
CA ALA A 49 0.96 20.12 -9.01
C ALA A 49 1.32 21.47 -8.36
N ASP A 50 0.42 22.03 -7.54
CA ASP A 50 0.61 23.30 -6.85
C ASP A 50 0.34 23.18 -5.35
N PRO A 51 1.37 23.30 -4.49
CA PRO A 51 1.19 23.20 -3.04
C PRO A 51 0.29 24.28 -2.44
N LEU A 52 0.09 25.43 -3.11
CA LEU A 52 -0.80 26.48 -2.61
C LEU A 52 -2.27 26.11 -2.82
N ASP A 53 -2.59 25.58 -4.01
CA ASP A 53 -3.95 25.11 -4.33
C ASP A 53 -4.33 23.91 -3.45
N ALA A 54 -3.41 22.97 -3.28
CA ALA A 54 -3.55 21.82 -2.39
C ALA A 54 -3.94 22.24 -0.96
N LYS A 55 -3.23 23.25 -0.42
CA LYS A 55 -3.48 23.78 0.93
C LYS A 55 -4.83 24.45 1.02
N ALA A 56 -5.16 25.33 0.07
CA ALA A 56 -6.45 26.03 0.06
C ALA A 56 -7.61 25.02 0.03
N THR A 57 -7.51 24.02 -0.84
CA THR A 57 -8.48 22.94 -0.98
C THR A 57 -8.62 22.13 0.32
N GLN A 58 -7.50 21.72 0.93
CA GLN A 58 -7.51 21.04 2.24
C GLN A 58 -8.18 21.90 3.32
N HIS A 59 -7.86 23.19 3.40
CA HIS A 59 -8.47 24.09 4.38
C HIS A 59 -10.00 24.15 4.23
N ILE A 60 -10.49 24.17 2.98
CA ILE A 60 -11.93 24.14 2.69
C ILE A 60 -12.55 22.81 3.17
N TYR A 61 -11.96 21.67 2.81
CA TYR A 61 -12.47 20.35 3.18
C TYR A 61 -12.47 20.13 4.70
N THR A 62 -11.37 20.43 5.40
CA THR A 62 -11.31 20.32 6.87
C THR A 62 -12.36 21.22 7.54
N SER A 63 -12.58 22.42 7.01
CA SER A 63 -13.58 23.35 7.56
C SER A 63 -15.02 22.89 7.33
N LYS A 64 -15.29 22.26 6.18
CA LYS A 64 -16.64 21.86 5.79
C LYS A 64 -17.04 20.48 6.32
N GLU A 65 -16.08 19.58 6.44
CA GLU A 65 -16.34 18.16 6.74
C GLU A 65 -15.92 17.78 8.17
N GLY A 66 -15.23 18.67 8.89
CA GLY A 66 -14.72 18.39 10.23
C GLY A 66 -13.68 17.27 10.28
N ALA A 67 -13.19 16.82 9.12
CA ALA A 67 -12.16 15.81 8.99
C ALA A 67 -10.78 16.42 9.26
N GLY A 68 -10.26 16.18 10.46
CA GLY A 68 -8.89 16.51 10.85
C GLY A 68 -7.96 15.32 10.61
N GLY A 69 -7.02 15.47 9.68
CA GLY A 69 -6.09 14.43 9.26
C GLY A 69 -5.79 14.64 7.77
N GLY A 70 -4.67 15.30 7.46
CA GLY A 70 -4.40 15.91 6.16
C GLY A 70 -4.49 14.97 4.94
N TYR A 71 -4.61 15.61 3.77
CA TYR A 71 -4.63 14.93 2.47
C TYR A 71 -3.22 14.44 2.15
N GLY A 72 -2.90 13.20 2.51
CA GLY A 72 -1.68 12.55 2.04
C GLY A 72 -1.01 11.60 3.04
N ILE A 73 -0.59 10.45 2.50
CA ILE A 73 0.49 9.65 3.08
C ILE A 73 1.80 10.36 2.78
N GLY A 74 2.29 11.13 3.76
CA GLY A 74 3.56 11.87 3.76
C GLY A 74 4.42 11.78 2.49
N GLY A 75 4.33 12.79 1.62
CA GLY A 75 5.46 13.16 0.78
C GLY A 75 6.66 13.39 1.70
N GLY A 76 7.85 12.88 1.35
CA GLY A 76 8.94 12.55 2.28
C GLY A 76 9.57 13.70 3.09
N GLY A 77 8.78 14.36 3.93
CA GLY A 77 9.18 15.07 5.14
C GLY A 77 9.00 14.17 6.37
N CYS A 78 9.23 14.73 7.57
CA CYS A 78 9.37 13.98 8.84
C CYS A 78 8.13 13.20 9.32
N GLY A 79 7.08 13.05 8.51
CA GLY A 79 5.97 12.15 8.79
C GLY A 79 5.05 12.60 9.92
N CYS A 80 5.14 13.84 10.38
CA CYS A 80 4.16 14.42 11.27
C CYS A 80 3.14 15.21 10.45
N ASN A 81 1.88 14.76 10.43
CA ASN A 81 0.76 15.70 10.27
C ASN A 81 0.79 16.70 11.42
#